data_AF-A0A941ZD21-F1
#
_entry.id   AF-A0A941ZD21-F1
#
_cell.length_a   1.000
_cell.length_b   1.000
_cell.length_c   1.000
_cell.angle_alpha   90.00
_cell.angle_beta   90.00
_cell.angle_gamma   90.00
#
_symmetry.space_group_name_H-M   'P 1'
#
loop_
_entity.id
_entity.type
_entity.pdbx_description
1 polymer ?
#
loop_
_entity_poly.entity_id
_entity_poly.type
_entity_poly.pdbx_seq_one_letter_code
_entity_poly.pdbx_strand_id
1 'polypeptide(L)'
;YPSPLKGEGAIKETAFSQFGNQSSLTQIVLSSLLSLLIIFTLIKGNLFSGFITTNLFHRDEIVVGSKYPQGAVKFLKETKMPGNMFNPLDWGGYLMWYLYPDYKVFIDGRGLREDVVVQASKIMAAVKNDIGGIPEWKAYIDHYNVSIIVTYSVEHFTGRLIPLISAIFNDPQWNLIFADNISIIFAKDIPENREILQRFSIPKEQIWHEVISEAQLKSQGFFAKNVRVNFLITIGDAFLSLRDYQRAMDIYARAWQMAPENQMVRSRLQFLNSIFR
;
A
#
# COMPACT_ATOMS: atom_id res chain seq x y z
N TYR A 1 -94.99 -24.67 -15.06
CA TYR A 1 -94.19 -25.71 -14.38
C TYR A 1 -92.98 -26.05 -15.26
N PRO A 2 -91.74 -26.10 -14.77
CA PRO A 2 -91.08 -25.36 -13.68
C PRO A 2 -89.67 -24.80 -14.06
N SER A 3 -89.06 -23.97 -13.18
CA SER A 3 -87.59 -23.77 -13.02
C SER A 3 -86.95 -25.03 -12.37
N PRO A 4 -85.61 -25.20 -12.12
CA PRO A 4 -84.45 -24.28 -12.22
C PRO A 4 -83.22 -24.92 -12.96
N LEU A 5 -82.07 -24.25 -13.18
CA LEU A 5 -80.94 -24.22 -12.25
C LEU A 5 -79.89 -23.17 -12.68
N LYS A 6 -79.50 -22.36 -11.69
CA LYS A 6 -78.30 -21.53 -11.64
C LYS A 6 -77.07 -22.42 -11.49
N GLY A 7 -75.96 -22.00 -12.10
CA GLY A 7 -74.63 -22.12 -11.52
C GLY A 7 -73.65 -22.98 -12.30
N GLU A 8 -72.82 -22.37 -13.14
CA GLU A 8 -71.54 -22.98 -13.55
C GLU A 8 -70.48 -21.98 -14.06
N GLY A 9 -70.67 -20.67 -13.88
CA GLY A 9 -69.72 -19.64 -14.32
C GLY A 9 -68.74 -19.13 -13.26
N ALA A 10 -68.96 -19.41 -11.97
CA ALA A 10 -68.25 -18.72 -10.88
C ALA A 10 -67.22 -19.55 -10.10
N ILE A 11 -66.97 -20.82 -10.48
CA ILE A 11 -66.11 -21.72 -9.69
C ILE A 11 -64.69 -21.85 -10.30
N LYS A 12 -64.47 -21.47 -11.56
CA LYS A 12 -63.13 -21.59 -12.18
C LYS A 12 -62.18 -20.42 -11.94
N GLU A 13 -62.66 -19.22 -11.60
CA GLU A 13 -61.77 -18.08 -11.28
C GLU A 13 -61.24 -18.08 -9.84
N THR A 14 -61.94 -18.74 -8.90
CA THR A 14 -61.51 -18.79 -7.50
C THR A 14 -60.41 -19.81 -7.23
N ALA A 15 -60.28 -20.85 -8.07
CA ALA A 15 -59.24 -21.87 -7.90
C ALA A 15 -57.87 -21.41 -8.43
N PHE A 16 -57.82 -20.60 -9.50
CA PHE A 16 -56.56 -20.13 -10.08
C PHE A 16 -55.91 -18.97 -9.31
N SER A 17 -56.69 -18.18 -8.55
CA SER A 17 -56.14 -17.11 -7.71
C SER A 17 -55.46 -17.63 -6.44
N GLN A 18 -55.80 -18.83 -5.97
CA GLN A 18 -55.16 -19.44 -4.79
C GLN A 18 -53.78 -20.06 -5.08
N PHE A 19 -53.53 -20.53 -6.31
CA PHE A 19 -52.23 -21.13 -6.68
C PHE A 19 -51.11 -20.09 -6.89
N GLY A 20 -51.43 -18.91 -7.41
CA GLY A 20 -50.45 -17.82 -7.56
C GLY A 20 -49.94 -17.30 -6.22
N ASN A 21 -50.81 -17.28 -5.21
CA ASN A 21 -50.49 -16.76 -3.88
C ASN A 21 -49.66 -17.75 -3.03
N GLN A 22 -49.78 -19.06 -3.25
CA GLN A 22 -48.93 -20.03 -2.57
C GLN A 22 -47.46 -19.97 -3.03
N SER A 23 -47.20 -19.64 -4.29
CA SER A 23 -45.83 -19.50 -4.80
C SER A 23 -45.11 -18.26 -4.28
N SER A 24 -45.82 -17.14 -4.12
CA SER A 24 -45.28 -15.92 -3.50
C SER A 24 -45.12 -16.07 -2.00
N LEU A 25 -46.07 -16.71 -1.32
CA LEU A 25 -45.97 -17.01 0.11
C LEU A 25 -44.81 -17.96 0.41
N THR A 26 -44.61 -19.01 -0.40
CA THR A 26 -43.45 -19.92 -0.22
C THR A 26 -42.13 -19.19 -0.44
N GLN A 27 -42.02 -18.32 -1.45
CA GLN A 27 -40.82 -17.49 -1.66
C GLN A 27 -40.56 -16.50 -0.53
N ILE A 28 -41.60 -15.88 0.04
CA ILE A 28 -41.49 -14.98 1.19
C ILE A 28 -41.04 -15.76 2.42
N VAL A 29 -41.59 -16.96 2.65
CA VAL A 29 -41.19 -17.82 3.78
C VAL A 29 -39.74 -18.30 3.61
N LEU A 30 -39.35 -18.73 2.41
CA LEU A 30 -37.97 -19.14 2.10
C LEU A 30 -36.97 -17.99 2.29
N SER A 31 -37.26 -16.79 1.79
CA SER A 31 -36.39 -15.62 1.96
C SER A 31 -36.34 -15.14 3.42
N SER A 32 -37.44 -15.25 4.16
CA SER A 32 -37.48 -14.94 5.60
C SER A 32 -36.67 -15.94 6.42
N LEU A 33 -36.77 -17.24 6.12
CA LEU A 33 -35.96 -18.29 6.77
C LEU A 33 -34.47 -18.13 6.47
N LEU A 34 -34.11 -17.78 5.23
CA LEU A 34 -32.72 -17.49 4.85
C LEU A 34 -32.19 -16.25 5.58
N SER A 35 -32.99 -15.19 5.68
CA SER A 35 -32.63 -13.97 6.41
C SER A 35 -32.45 -14.25 7.91
N LEU A 36 -33.33 -15.05 8.52
CA LEU A 36 -33.21 -15.46 9.91
C LEU A 36 -31.99 -16.36 10.15
N LEU A 37 -31.64 -17.24 9.21
CA LEU A 37 -30.41 -18.03 9.28
C LEU A 37 -29.17 -17.14 9.22
N ILE A 38 -29.14 -16.14 8.35
CA ILE A 38 -28.05 -15.14 8.26
C ILE A 38 -27.96 -14.34 9.57
N ILE A 39 -29.09 -13.83 10.09
CA ILE A 39 -29.11 -13.10 11.36
C ILE A 39 -28.67 -13.99 12.53
N PHE A 40 -29.13 -15.24 12.58
CA PHE A 40 -28.75 -16.19 13.64
C PHE A 40 -27.26 -16.56 13.59
N THR A 41 -26.70 -16.71 12.39
CA THR A 41 -25.27 -16.96 12.20
C THR A 41 -24.42 -15.71 12.50
N LEU A 42 -24.95 -14.50 12.30
CA LEU A 42 -24.34 -13.25 12.75
C LEU A 42 -24.39 -13.10 14.28
N ILE A 43 -25.54 -13.36 14.91
CA ILE A 43 -25.73 -13.26 16.38
C ILE A 43 -24.87 -14.30 17.13
N LYS A 44 -24.72 -15.51 16.59
CA LYS A 44 -23.84 -16.54 17.16
C LYS A 44 -22.34 -16.27 16.94
N GLY A 45 -21.97 -15.18 16.27
CA GLY A 45 -20.59 -14.76 16.08
C GLY A 45 -19.75 -15.65 15.17
N ASN A 46 -20.18 -16.87 14.80
CA ASN A 46 -19.33 -17.86 14.13
C ASN A 46 -19.05 -17.63 12.64
N LEU A 47 -19.68 -16.65 11.98
CA LEU A 47 -19.28 -16.25 10.64
C LEU A 47 -18.01 -15.39 10.63
N PHE A 48 -17.64 -14.81 11.77
CA PHE A 48 -16.50 -13.90 11.92
C PHE A 48 -15.70 -14.10 13.22
N SER A 49 -16.06 -15.01 14.12
CA SER A 49 -15.42 -15.14 15.45
C SER A 49 -13.97 -15.58 15.39
N GLY A 50 -13.58 -16.34 14.36
CA GLY A 50 -12.16 -16.62 14.08
C GLY A 50 -11.37 -15.37 13.65
N PHE A 51 -12.04 -14.30 13.23
CA PHE A 51 -11.42 -13.11 12.64
C PHE A 51 -11.61 -11.83 13.49
N ILE A 52 -12.66 -11.75 14.31
CA ILE A 52 -13.08 -10.52 15.01
C ILE A 52 -12.88 -10.59 16.53
N THR A 53 -13.03 -11.76 17.18
CA THR A 53 -12.99 -11.81 18.66
C THR A 53 -11.60 -11.93 19.28
N THR A 54 -10.57 -12.35 18.55
CA THR A 54 -9.20 -12.48 19.08
C THR A 54 -8.31 -11.25 18.84
N ASN A 55 -8.64 -10.37 17.89
CA ASN A 55 -7.72 -9.30 17.46
C ASN A 55 -8.16 -7.87 17.82
N LEU A 56 -9.34 -7.65 18.39
CA LEU A 56 -9.85 -6.30 18.65
C LEU A 56 -9.45 -5.70 20.01
N PHE A 57 -8.96 -6.51 20.97
CA PHE A 57 -8.67 -6.04 22.33
C PHE A 57 -7.22 -6.28 22.80
N HIS A 58 -6.31 -6.63 21.89
CA HIS A 58 -4.87 -6.61 22.17
C HIS A 58 -4.28 -5.34 21.56
N ARG A 59 -3.97 -4.36 22.42
CA ARG A 59 -3.39 -3.06 22.04
C ARG A 59 -2.06 -3.16 21.30
N ASP A 60 -1.43 -4.34 21.29
CA ASP A 60 -0.08 -4.52 20.79
C ASP A 60 -0.01 -5.10 19.36
N GLU A 61 -1.14 -5.49 18.73
CA GLU A 61 -1.14 -6.14 17.40
C GLU A 61 -2.05 -5.51 16.32
N ILE A 62 -2.75 -4.40 16.59
CA ILE A 62 -3.71 -3.81 15.61
C ILE A 62 -3.02 -3.01 14.49
N VAL A 63 -1.73 -2.74 14.61
CA VAL A 63 -0.96 -2.19 13.48
C VAL A 63 -0.53 -3.39 12.66
N VAL A 64 -1.21 -3.66 11.54
CA VAL A 64 -0.77 -4.65 10.55
C VAL A 64 0.71 -4.39 10.30
N GLY A 65 1.56 -5.27 10.83
CA GLY A 65 3.00 -5.01 10.98
C GLY A 65 3.66 -4.61 9.68
N SER A 66 3.11 -5.07 8.55
CA SER A 66 3.52 -4.82 7.16
C SER A 66 3.02 -3.52 6.51
N LYS A 67 2.27 -2.65 7.22
CA LYS A 67 1.65 -1.43 6.61
C LYS A 67 2.18 -0.10 7.15
N TYR A 68 2.74 -0.09 8.35
CA TYR A 68 3.11 1.15 9.03
C TYR A 68 4.56 1.09 9.54
N PRO A 69 5.23 2.25 9.67
CA PRO A 69 6.67 2.33 9.91
C PRO A 69 7.02 2.16 11.39
N GLN A 70 6.71 1.01 11.98
CA GLN A 70 6.96 0.73 13.40
C GLN A 70 8.46 0.77 13.73
N GLY A 71 9.29 0.15 12.88
CA GLY A 71 10.74 0.11 13.03
C GLY A 71 11.34 1.51 12.99
N ALA A 72 10.93 2.34 12.02
CA ALA A 72 11.36 3.73 11.94
C ALA A 72 10.95 4.55 13.18
N VAL A 73 9.73 4.37 13.71
CA VAL A 73 9.30 5.05 14.95
C VAL A 73 10.19 4.67 16.12
N LYS A 74 10.48 3.37 16.29
CA LYS A 74 11.38 2.90 17.34
C LYS A 74 12.77 3.52 17.21
N PHE A 75 13.32 3.49 16.00
CA PHE A 75 14.63 4.06 15.70
C PHE A 75 14.70 5.56 16.03
N LEU A 76 13.69 6.35 15.61
CA LEU A 76 13.66 7.80 15.89
C LEU A 76 13.55 8.10 17.38
N LYS A 77 12.76 7.33 18.14
CA LYS A 77 12.66 7.51 19.60
C LYS A 77 13.95 7.19 20.34
N GLU A 78 14.66 6.15 19.91
CA GLU A 78 15.91 5.70 20.53
C GLU A 78 17.06 6.67 20.21
N THR A 79 17.13 7.15 18.97
CA THR A 79 18.20 8.03 18.51
C THR A 79 17.99 9.49 18.87
N LYS A 80 16.74 9.95 18.99
CA LYS A 80 16.36 11.35 19.25
C LYS A 80 17.07 12.33 18.30
N MET A 81 17.27 11.90 17.05
CA MET A 81 17.89 12.71 16.02
C MET A 81 17.14 14.03 15.82
N PRO A 82 17.82 15.19 15.82
CA PRO A 82 17.16 16.50 15.67
C PRO A 82 16.81 16.82 14.22
N GLY A 83 15.84 17.72 14.04
CA GLY A 83 15.54 18.37 12.76
C GLY A 83 14.16 18.05 12.18
N ASN A 84 13.85 18.68 11.05
CA ASN A 84 12.53 18.55 10.44
C ASN A 84 12.45 17.27 9.61
N MET A 85 11.36 16.54 9.81
CA MET A 85 11.09 15.27 9.17
C MET A 85 10.10 15.45 8.02
N PHE A 86 10.45 14.90 6.85
CA PHE A 86 9.50 14.60 5.79
C PHE A 86 8.95 13.19 5.95
N ASN A 87 7.64 13.05 5.73
CA ASN A 87 6.96 11.76 5.65
C ASN A 87 5.87 11.80 4.57
N PRO A 88 5.51 10.65 3.97
CA PRO A 88 4.39 10.58 3.04
C PRO A 88 3.04 10.72 3.78
N LEU A 89 2.02 11.18 3.04
CA LEU A 89 0.68 11.53 3.54
C LEU A 89 0.01 10.42 4.35
N ASP A 90 0.10 9.21 3.83
CA ASP A 90 -0.51 7.99 4.39
C ASP A 90 0.11 7.56 5.72
N TRP A 91 1.34 7.99 6.03
CA TRP A 91 1.99 7.71 7.31
C TRP A 91 1.83 8.81 8.36
N GLY A 92 1.36 9.99 7.98
CA GLY A 92 1.36 11.15 8.88
C GLY A 92 0.54 10.95 10.15
N GLY A 93 -0.65 10.35 10.06
CA GLY A 93 -1.49 10.10 11.24
C GLY A 93 -0.81 9.15 12.24
N TYR A 94 -0.18 8.10 11.71
CA TYR A 94 0.58 7.12 12.50
C TYR A 94 1.79 7.78 13.17
N LEU A 95 2.64 8.45 12.38
CA LEU A 95 3.85 9.10 12.89
C LEU A 95 3.52 10.18 13.92
N MET A 96 2.48 10.98 13.70
CA MET A 96 2.01 11.99 14.65
C MET A 96 1.60 11.35 15.99
N TRP A 97 0.86 10.24 15.96
CA TRP A 97 0.41 9.57 17.18
C TRP A 97 1.58 9.07 18.05
N TYR A 98 2.64 8.55 17.41
CA TYR A 98 3.74 7.93 18.15
C TYR A 98 4.91 8.86 18.44
N LEU A 99 5.16 9.88 17.62
CA LEU A 99 6.37 10.71 17.71
C LEU A 99 6.12 12.14 18.22
N TYR A 100 4.87 12.59 18.33
CA TYR A 100 4.58 13.90 18.93
C TYR A 100 4.85 13.88 20.45
N PRO A 101 5.42 14.94 21.05
CA PRO A 101 5.78 16.24 20.45
C PRO A 101 7.18 16.33 19.83
N ASP A 102 8.00 15.28 19.95
CA ASP A 102 9.42 15.32 19.58
C ASP A 102 9.64 15.51 18.08
N TYR A 103 8.79 14.89 17.24
CA TYR A 103 8.80 15.07 15.79
C TYR A 103 7.46 15.59 15.28
N LYS A 104 7.53 16.68 14.51
CA LYS A 104 6.39 17.18 13.74
C LYS A 104 6.35 16.46 12.40
N VAL A 105 5.19 15.93 12.05
CA VAL A 105 4.96 15.36 10.72
C VAL A 105 4.89 16.47 9.68
N PHE A 106 5.37 16.18 8.47
CA PHE A 106 5.28 17.10 7.33
C PHE A 106 3.83 17.29 6.91
N ILE A 107 3.10 16.18 6.84
CA ILE A 107 1.71 16.12 6.44
C ILE A 107 1.06 14.84 6.96
N ASP A 108 -0.27 14.87 7.15
CA ASP A 108 -1.08 13.70 7.49
C ASP A 108 -2.40 13.68 6.71
N GLY A 109 -3.11 12.56 6.80
CA GLY A 109 -4.33 12.27 6.03
C GLY A 109 -5.50 13.26 6.19
N ARG A 110 -5.44 14.21 7.13
CA ARG A 110 -6.41 15.33 7.18
C ARG A 110 -6.22 16.33 6.04
N GLY A 111 -5.00 16.43 5.49
CA GLY A 111 -4.72 17.29 4.34
C GLY A 111 -5.14 18.74 4.53
N LEU A 112 -4.96 19.30 5.74
CA LEU A 112 -5.53 20.61 6.14
C LEU A 112 -5.09 21.79 5.25
N ARG A 113 -4.02 21.61 4.48
CA ARG A 113 -3.49 22.58 3.52
C ARG A 113 -3.25 21.89 2.18
N GLU A 114 -4.04 22.26 1.18
CA GLU A 114 -3.97 21.71 -0.17
C GLU A 114 -2.60 21.94 -0.82
N ASP A 115 -2.01 23.13 -0.62
CA ASP A 115 -0.71 23.45 -1.18
C ASP A 115 0.39 22.52 -0.65
N VAL A 116 0.34 22.16 0.63
CA VAL A 116 1.30 21.23 1.24
C VAL A 116 1.07 19.79 0.74
N VAL A 117 -0.19 19.38 0.49
CA VAL A 117 -0.50 18.08 -0.14
C VAL A 117 0.19 17.98 -1.50
N VAL A 118 0.02 18.98 -2.35
CA VAL A 118 0.64 19.02 -3.68
C VAL A 118 2.16 19.00 -3.57
N GLN A 119 2.74 19.76 -2.65
CA GLN A 119 4.19 19.78 -2.42
C GLN A 119 4.72 18.42 -1.96
N ALA A 120 4.04 17.76 -1.03
CA ALA A 120 4.39 16.41 -0.59
C ALA A 120 4.37 15.41 -1.76
N SER A 121 3.35 15.48 -2.62
CA SER A 121 3.28 14.65 -3.83
C SER A 121 4.43 14.94 -4.81
N LYS A 122 4.80 16.20 -5.01
CA LYS A 122 5.93 16.60 -5.86
C LYS A 122 7.26 16.10 -5.31
N ILE A 123 7.44 16.09 -3.98
CA ILE A 123 8.59 15.50 -3.31
C ILE A 123 8.64 13.99 -3.59
N MET A 124 7.56 13.25 -3.31
CA MET A 124 7.48 11.80 -3.56
C MET A 124 7.74 11.42 -5.01
N ALA A 125 7.22 12.22 -5.95
CA ALA A 125 7.41 12.04 -7.38
C ALA A 125 8.79 12.54 -7.90
N ALA A 126 9.63 13.11 -7.02
CA ALA A 126 10.93 13.68 -7.36
C ALA A 126 10.88 14.62 -8.59
N VAL A 127 9.87 15.50 -8.63
CA VAL A 127 9.63 16.38 -9.79
C VAL A 127 10.84 17.28 -10.05
N LYS A 128 11.31 17.27 -11.30
CA LYS A 128 12.57 17.92 -11.72
C LYS A 128 12.38 19.23 -12.48
N ASN A 129 11.23 19.88 -12.34
CA ASN A 129 11.07 21.25 -12.86
C ASN A 129 12.13 22.14 -12.23
N ASP A 130 12.75 23.02 -13.03
CA ASP A 130 13.77 23.94 -12.52
C ASP A 130 13.11 25.07 -11.72
N ILE A 131 13.54 25.23 -10.46
CA ILE A 131 13.15 26.34 -9.60
C ILE A 131 14.43 27.01 -9.12
N GLY A 132 14.89 28.00 -9.89
CA GLY A 132 16.08 28.78 -9.52
C GLY A 132 17.38 27.96 -9.56
N GLY A 133 17.52 27.04 -10.51
CA GLY A 133 18.73 26.22 -10.69
C GLY A 133 18.76 24.93 -9.87
N ILE A 134 17.67 24.59 -9.15
CA ILE A 134 17.54 23.33 -8.42
C ILE A 134 16.23 22.61 -8.79
N PRO A 135 16.19 21.26 -8.74
CA PRO A 135 14.96 20.50 -8.93
C PRO A 135 13.86 20.89 -7.95
N GLU A 136 12.63 21.02 -8.42
CA GLU A 136 11.45 21.42 -7.63
C GLU A 136 11.27 20.61 -6.35
N TRP A 137 11.45 19.28 -6.38
CA TRP A 137 11.36 18.46 -5.16
C TRP A 137 12.39 18.88 -4.10
N LYS A 138 13.60 19.25 -4.53
CA LYS A 138 14.70 19.68 -3.66
C LYS A 138 14.44 21.08 -3.11
N ALA A 139 13.86 21.97 -3.93
CA ALA A 139 13.43 23.29 -3.48
C ALA A 139 12.44 23.21 -2.31
N TYR A 140 11.48 22.28 -2.33
CA TYR A 140 10.57 22.09 -1.20
C TYR A 140 11.26 21.49 0.02
N ILE A 141 12.11 20.48 -0.16
CA ILE A 141 12.92 19.91 0.92
C ILE A 141 13.76 20.98 1.63
N ASP A 142 14.37 21.89 0.88
CA ASP A 142 15.17 22.99 1.42
C ASP A 142 14.27 24.09 2.04
N HIS A 143 13.14 24.45 1.41
CA HIS A 143 12.19 25.43 1.95
C HIS A 143 11.69 25.08 3.35
N TYR A 144 11.41 23.79 3.60
CA TYR A 144 10.96 23.29 4.89
C TYR A 144 12.11 22.91 5.83
N ASN A 145 13.36 23.13 5.43
CA ASN A 145 14.57 22.75 6.16
C ASN A 145 14.55 21.27 6.60
N VAL A 146 14.10 20.38 5.70
CA VAL A 146 14.01 18.95 5.98
C VAL A 146 15.42 18.36 6.06
N SER A 147 15.71 17.69 7.17
CA SER A 147 16.97 16.99 7.43
C SER A 147 16.80 15.49 7.66
N ILE A 148 15.55 15.02 7.81
CA ILE A 148 15.17 13.61 8.00
C ILE A 148 14.09 13.27 6.97
N ILE A 149 14.25 12.17 6.23
CA ILE A 149 13.21 11.65 5.32
C ILE A 149 12.85 10.25 5.79
N VAL A 150 11.59 10.03 6.15
CA VAL A 150 11.04 8.72 6.51
C VAL A 150 10.02 8.32 5.45
N THR A 151 10.24 7.22 4.75
CA THR A 151 9.37 6.80 3.64
C THR A 151 9.40 5.30 3.40
N TYR A 152 8.41 4.80 2.67
CA TYR A 152 8.47 3.50 1.98
C TYR A 152 9.21 3.63 0.66
N SER A 153 9.64 2.50 0.12
CA SER A 153 10.36 2.40 -1.14
C SER A 153 9.47 2.04 -2.34
N VAL A 154 8.40 1.29 -2.11
CA VAL A 154 7.48 0.80 -3.16
C VAL A 154 6.06 1.30 -2.93
N GLU A 155 5.46 1.88 -3.96
CA GLU A 155 4.07 2.35 -3.91
C GLU A 155 3.11 1.13 -3.88
N HIS A 156 2.13 1.17 -2.97
CA HIS A 156 1.29 0.02 -2.66
C HIS A 156 0.33 -0.42 -3.79
N PHE A 157 -0.27 0.54 -4.50
CA PHE A 157 -1.34 0.24 -5.48
C PHE A 157 -0.85 0.04 -6.91
N THR A 158 0.37 0.46 -7.21
CA THR A 158 1.01 0.42 -8.52
C THR A 158 2.15 -0.56 -8.55
N GLY A 159 2.74 -0.91 -7.40
CA GLY A 159 3.88 -1.82 -7.28
C GLY A 159 5.18 -1.26 -7.86
N ARG A 160 5.26 0.07 -8.03
CA ARG A 160 6.40 0.77 -8.61
C ARG A 160 7.31 1.34 -7.52
N LEU A 161 8.59 1.41 -7.82
CA LEU A 161 9.55 2.18 -7.02
C LEU A 161 9.09 3.64 -6.89
N ILE A 162 9.17 4.19 -5.68
CA ILE A 162 8.93 5.61 -5.44
C ILE A 162 10.06 6.43 -6.07
N PRO A 163 9.77 7.41 -6.95
CA PRO A 163 10.80 8.19 -7.63
C PRO A 163 11.79 8.89 -6.71
N LEU A 164 11.33 9.35 -5.54
CA LEU A 164 12.17 9.95 -4.49
C LEU A 164 13.33 9.03 -4.07
N ILE A 165 13.13 7.71 -4.03
CA ILE A 165 14.19 6.75 -3.66
C ILE A 165 15.35 6.81 -4.64
N SER A 166 15.07 6.84 -5.95
CA SER A 166 16.09 6.98 -6.98
C SER A 166 16.78 8.34 -6.93
N ALA A 167 16.03 9.41 -6.65
CA ALA A 167 16.61 10.75 -6.50
C ALA A 167 17.57 10.83 -5.32
N ILE A 168 17.17 10.34 -4.14
CA ILE A 168 17.98 10.35 -2.92
C ILE A 168 19.18 9.39 -3.02
N PHE A 169 19.02 8.23 -3.67
CA PHE A 169 20.13 7.29 -3.90
C PHE A 169 21.31 8.01 -4.56
N ASN A 170 21.02 8.86 -5.56
CA ASN A 170 22.01 9.61 -6.32
C ASN A 170 22.41 10.97 -5.70
N ASP A 171 21.79 11.41 -4.60
CA ASP A 171 22.15 12.66 -3.93
C ASP A 171 23.15 12.38 -2.80
N PRO A 172 24.43 12.82 -2.92
CA PRO A 172 25.46 12.55 -1.91
C PRO A 172 25.20 13.24 -0.57
N GLN A 173 24.31 14.25 -0.51
CA GLN A 173 23.99 14.93 0.75
C GLN A 173 23.11 14.09 1.68
N TRP A 174 22.47 13.03 1.18
CA TRP A 174 21.59 12.19 1.97
C TRP A 174 22.28 10.86 2.27
N ASN A 175 22.20 10.40 3.51
CA ASN A 175 22.76 9.12 3.95
C ASN A 175 21.65 8.20 4.45
N LEU A 176 21.74 6.92 4.12
CA LEU A 176 20.83 5.90 4.63
C LEU A 176 21.25 5.55 6.07
N ILE A 177 20.34 5.70 7.04
CA ILE A 177 20.64 5.42 8.45
C ILE A 177 19.75 4.32 9.06
N PHE A 178 18.68 3.96 8.37
CA PHE A 178 17.78 2.89 8.78
C PHE A 178 17.04 2.34 7.56
N ALA A 179 16.90 1.02 7.51
CA ALA A 179 16.01 0.30 6.61
C ALA A 179 15.55 -0.97 7.33
N ASP A 180 14.29 -1.37 7.15
CA ASP A 180 13.77 -2.63 7.68
C ASP A 180 13.19 -3.55 6.60
N ASN A 181 11.86 -3.66 6.49
CA ASN A 181 11.17 -4.33 5.38
C ASN A 181 9.98 -3.50 4.87
N ILE A 182 9.79 -2.29 5.41
CA ILE A 182 8.66 -1.40 5.16
C ILE A 182 9.11 0.07 5.05
N SER A 183 10.12 0.44 5.82
CA SER A 183 10.46 1.83 6.09
C SER A 183 11.96 2.08 5.98
N ILE A 184 12.26 3.22 5.37
CA ILE A 184 13.60 3.75 5.18
C ILE A 184 13.70 5.10 5.87
N ILE A 185 14.84 5.37 6.50
CA ILE A 185 15.18 6.70 6.99
C ILE A 185 16.48 7.19 6.35
N PHE A 186 16.41 8.39 5.80
CA PHE A 186 17.57 9.16 5.36
C PHE A 186 17.84 10.35 6.27
N ALA A 187 19.11 10.63 6.48
CA ALA A 187 19.61 11.81 7.18
C ALA A 187 20.45 12.67 6.25
N LYS A 188 20.21 13.99 6.27
CA LYS A 188 21.02 14.96 5.53
C LYS A 188 22.39 15.11 6.21
N ASP A 189 23.46 15.22 5.43
CA ASP A 189 24.82 15.48 5.91
C ASP A 189 24.99 16.95 6.29
N ILE A 190 24.68 17.23 7.55
CA ILE A 190 24.79 18.54 8.20
C ILE A 190 25.47 18.37 9.57
N PRO A 191 26.10 19.43 10.12
CA PRO A 191 26.81 19.36 11.39
C PRO A 191 25.98 18.74 12.54
N GLU A 192 24.69 19.04 12.60
CA GLU A 192 23.75 18.56 13.62
C GLU A 192 23.54 17.04 13.58
N ASN A 193 23.70 16.43 12.41
CA ASN A 193 23.47 15.00 12.19
C ASN A 193 24.75 14.16 12.29
N ARG A 194 25.92 14.79 12.46
CA ARG A 194 27.22 14.12 12.34
C ARG A 194 27.38 12.92 13.26
N GLU A 195 26.94 13.01 14.52
CA GLU A 195 27.02 11.88 15.47
C GLU A 195 26.14 10.71 15.02
N ILE A 196 24.90 10.99 14.59
CA ILE A 196 23.97 9.97 14.09
C ILE A 196 24.55 9.30 12.83
N LEU A 197 25.08 10.09 11.90
CA LEU A 197 25.68 9.59 10.68
C LEU A 197 26.88 8.68 10.97
N GLN A 198 27.74 9.04 11.92
CA GLN A 198 28.88 8.20 12.30
C GLN A 198 28.47 6.86 12.92
N ARG A 199 27.34 6.84 13.65
CA ARG A 199 26.89 5.65 14.38
C ARG A 199 26.00 4.72 13.56
N PHE A 200 25.18 5.27 12.67
CA PHE A 200 24.07 4.55 12.05
C PHE A 200 24.08 4.53 10.53
N SER A 201 24.98 5.27 9.86
CA SER A 201 25.03 5.21 8.39
C SER A 201 25.34 3.79 7.91
N ILE A 202 24.53 3.33 6.97
CA ILE A 202 24.69 2.04 6.30
C ILE A 202 24.83 2.26 4.78
N PRO A 203 25.41 1.30 4.04
CA PRO A 203 25.57 1.43 2.58
C PRO A 203 24.22 1.69 1.90
N LYS A 204 24.14 2.69 1.02
CA LYS A 204 22.90 3.04 0.31
C LYS A 204 22.36 1.88 -0.54
N GLU A 205 23.22 0.97 -0.97
CA GLU A 205 22.85 -0.23 -1.71
C GLU A 205 21.85 -1.12 -0.93
N GLN A 206 21.79 -1.00 0.40
CA GLN A 206 20.79 -1.69 1.23
C GLN A 206 19.34 -1.30 0.88
N ILE A 207 19.12 -0.14 0.26
CA ILE A 207 17.80 0.25 -0.28
C ILE A 207 17.25 -0.82 -1.23
N TRP A 208 18.11 -1.46 -2.03
CA TRP A 208 17.63 -2.45 -2.99
C TRP A 208 17.15 -3.73 -2.33
N HIS A 209 17.73 -4.10 -1.17
CA HIS A 209 17.22 -5.20 -0.35
C HIS A 209 15.83 -4.85 0.24
N GLU A 210 15.68 -3.62 0.74
CA GLU A 210 14.39 -3.11 1.21
C GLU A 210 13.34 -3.10 0.10
N VAL A 211 13.67 -2.60 -1.09
CA VAL A 211 12.77 -2.59 -2.26
C VAL A 211 12.29 -4.00 -2.60
N ILE A 212 13.17 -5.01 -2.53
CA ILE A 212 12.81 -6.41 -2.78
C ILE A 212 11.85 -6.91 -1.70
N SER A 213 12.20 -6.76 -0.42
CA SER A 213 11.39 -7.21 0.70
C SER A 213 10.01 -6.55 0.70
N GLU A 214 9.96 -5.24 0.54
CA GLU A 214 8.74 -4.46 0.57
C GLU A 214 7.83 -4.77 -0.63
N ALA A 215 8.40 -4.88 -1.84
CA ALA A 215 7.65 -5.29 -3.02
C ALA A 215 7.07 -6.69 -2.85
N GLN A 216 7.84 -7.64 -2.30
CA GLN A 216 7.36 -9.00 -2.04
C GLN A 216 6.20 -9.00 -1.05
N LEU A 217 6.35 -8.30 0.08
CA LEU A 217 5.29 -8.17 1.09
C LEU A 217 4.02 -7.55 0.50
N LYS A 218 4.16 -6.42 -0.21
CA LYS A 218 3.03 -5.72 -0.81
C LYS A 218 2.37 -6.53 -1.92
N SER A 219 3.13 -7.33 -2.68
CA SER A 219 2.59 -8.12 -3.81
C SER A 219 1.62 -9.24 -3.41
N GLN A 220 1.53 -9.60 -2.13
CA GLN A 220 0.65 -10.66 -1.61
C GLN A 220 -0.83 -10.27 -1.62
N GLY A 221 -1.15 -8.99 -1.83
CA GLY A 221 -2.53 -8.50 -1.92
C GLY A 221 -3.25 -8.89 -3.22
N PHE A 222 -4.54 -8.56 -3.29
CA PHE A 222 -5.34 -8.77 -4.48
C PHE A 222 -5.19 -7.60 -5.46
N PHE A 223 -4.38 -7.78 -6.50
CA PHE A 223 -4.10 -6.75 -7.50
C PHE A 223 -4.43 -7.19 -8.92
N ALA A 224 -4.74 -6.21 -9.78
CA ALA A 224 -4.86 -6.42 -11.21
C ALA A 224 -3.54 -6.93 -11.82
N LYS A 225 -3.64 -7.62 -12.97
CA LYS A 225 -2.51 -8.25 -13.68
C LYS A 225 -1.34 -7.29 -13.87
N ASN A 226 -1.61 -6.07 -14.35
CA ASN A 226 -0.61 -5.03 -14.62
C ASN A 226 0.16 -4.60 -13.35
N VAL A 227 -0.52 -4.50 -12.21
CA VAL A 227 0.11 -4.13 -10.92
C VAL A 227 0.99 -5.26 -10.41
N ARG A 228 0.55 -6.52 -10.51
CA ARG A 228 1.39 -7.69 -10.18
C ARG A 228 2.66 -7.74 -11.03
N VAL A 229 2.55 -7.40 -12.32
CA VAL A 229 3.71 -7.29 -13.22
C VAL A 229 4.64 -6.15 -12.80
N ASN A 230 4.11 -4.99 -12.38
CA ASN A 230 4.94 -3.90 -11.88
C ASN A 230 5.74 -4.30 -10.63
N PHE A 231 5.15 -5.03 -9.67
CA PHE A 231 5.90 -5.56 -8.53
C PHE A 231 7.08 -6.43 -8.99
N LEU A 232 6.86 -7.33 -9.96
CA LEU A 232 7.95 -8.15 -10.51
C LEU A 232 9.01 -7.31 -11.21
N ILE A 233 8.62 -6.30 -11.98
CA ILE A 233 9.57 -5.37 -12.63
C ILE A 233 10.41 -4.66 -11.56
N THR A 234 9.78 -4.12 -10.51
CA THR A 234 10.46 -3.43 -9.41
C THR A 234 11.46 -4.35 -8.69
N ILE A 235 11.07 -5.60 -8.39
CA ILE A 235 11.98 -6.59 -7.79
C ILE A 235 13.13 -6.92 -8.74
N GLY A 236 12.86 -7.10 -10.04
CA GLY A 236 13.88 -7.36 -11.05
C GLY A 236 14.87 -6.21 -11.20
N ASP A 237 14.40 -4.96 -11.21
CA ASP A 237 15.24 -3.76 -11.29
C ASP A 237 16.11 -3.60 -10.02
N ALA A 238 15.60 -3.99 -8.85
CA ALA A 238 16.37 -4.02 -7.61
C ALA A 238 17.48 -5.09 -7.65
N PHE A 239 17.22 -6.31 -8.13
CA PHE A 239 18.26 -7.32 -8.33
C PHE A 239 19.31 -6.89 -9.36
N LEU A 240 18.88 -6.24 -10.46
CA LEU A 240 19.82 -5.64 -11.41
C LEU A 240 20.73 -4.61 -10.75
N SER A 241 20.18 -3.76 -9.89
CA SER A 241 20.95 -2.73 -9.16
C SER A 241 21.96 -3.35 -8.20
N LEU A 242 21.64 -4.52 -7.64
CA LEU A 242 22.56 -5.35 -6.84
C LEU A 242 23.53 -6.20 -7.69
N ARG A 243 23.46 -6.11 -9.02
CA ARG A 243 24.21 -6.92 -9.99
C ARG A 243 23.95 -8.43 -9.88
N ASP A 244 22.82 -8.81 -9.29
CA ASP A 244 22.37 -10.19 -9.26
C ASP A 244 21.59 -10.52 -10.53
N TYR A 245 22.34 -10.69 -11.62
CA TYR A 245 21.77 -10.88 -12.95
C TYR A 245 20.95 -12.17 -13.07
N GLN A 246 21.30 -13.22 -12.30
CA GLN A 246 20.57 -14.48 -12.32
C GLN A 246 19.17 -14.32 -11.71
N ARG A 247 19.07 -13.77 -10.48
CA ARG A 247 17.76 -13.55 -9.84
C ARG A 247 16.95 -12.51 -10.59
N ALA A 248 17.59 -11.47 -11.15
CA ALA A 248 16.92 -10.53 -12.02
C ALA A 248 16.28 -11.23 -13.23
N MET A 249 17.03 -12.11 -13.92
CA MET A 249 16.53 -12.88 -15.06
C MET A 249 15.30 -13.73 -14.68
N ASP A 250 15.37 -14.46 -13.57
CA ASP A 250 14.29 -15.33 -13.11
C ASP A 250 13.00 -14.54 -12.82
N ILE A 251 13.13 -13.36 -12.20
CA ILE A 251 12.00 -12.47 -11.90
C ILE A 251 11.40 -11.89 -13.18
N TYR A 252 12.22 -11.43 -14.12
CA TYR A 252 11.73 -10.93 -15.40
C TYR A 252 11.08 -12.03 -16.25
N ALA A 253 11.56 -13.27 -16.19
CA ALA A 253 10.95 -14.40 -16.87
C ALA A 253 9.53 -14.66 -16.35
N ARG A 254 9.32 -14.56 -15.02
CA ARG A 254 7.98 -14.62 -14.41
C ARG A 254 7.11 -13.46 -14.86
N ALA A 255 7.65 -12.24 -14.91
CA ALA A 255 6.92 -11.07 -15.42
C ALA A 255 6.51 -11.25 -16.88
N TRP A 256 7.37 -11.85 -17.70
CA TRP A 256 7.14 -12.14 -19.11
C TRP A 256 6.07 -13.21 -19.33
N GLN A 257 6.08 -14.28 -18.54
CA GLN A 257 5.01 -15.30 -18.57
C GLN A 257 3.64 -14.68 -18.29
N MET A 258 3.58 -13.68 -17.40
CA MET A 258 2.34 -12.97 -17.11
C MET A 258 1.98 -12.00 -18.23
N ALA A 259 2.91 -11.16 -18.70
CA ALA A 259 2.66 -10.10 -19.67
C ALA A 259 3.74 -10.05 -20.77
N PRO A 260 3.69 -10.96 -21.76
CA PRO A 260 4.66 -11.00 -22.86
C PRO A 260 4.56 -9.77 -23.78
N GLU A 261 3.44 -9.05 -23.75
CA GLU A 261 3.24 -7.78 -24.45
C GLU A 261 4.03 -6.60 -23.83
N ASN A 262 4.55 -6.75 -22.61
CA ASN A 262 5.19 -5.65 -21.88
C ASN A 262 6.59 -5.33 -22.44
N GLN A 263 6.73 -4.17 -23.08
CA GLN A 263 7.97 -3.72 -23.71
C GLN A 263 9.14 -3.55 -22.71
N MET A 264 8.85 -3.14 -21.47
CA MET A 264 9.87 -2.96 -20.43
C MET A 264 10.49 -4.32 -20.06
N VAL A 265 9.65 -5.32 -19.77
CA VAL A 265 10.11 -6.68 -19.47
C VAL A 265 10.93 -7.25 -20.62
N ARG A 266 10.46 -7.08 -21.87
CA ARG A 266 11.18 -7.51 -23.06
C ARG A 266 12.59 -6.92 -23.12
N SER A 267 12.69 -5.61 -22.93
CA SER A 267 13.95 -4.87 -23.01
C SER A 267 14.92 -5.30 -21.91
N ARG A 268 14.44 -5.55 -20.70
CA ARG A 268 15.23 -6.05 -19.57
C ARG A 268 15.79 -7.45 -19.82
N LEU A 269 14.97 -8.37 -20.32
CA LEU A 269 15.42 -9.72 -20.69
C LEU A 269 16.45 -9.69 -21.83
N GLN A 270 16.24 -8.83 -22.84
CA GLN A 270 17.22 -8.68 -23.93
C GLN A 270 18.56 -8.17 -23.43
N PHE A 271 18.56 -7.15 -22.55
CA PHE A 271 19.77 -6.66 -21.91
C PHE A 271 20.49 -7.76 -21.12
N LEU A 272 19.79 -8.47 -20.25
CA LEU A 272 20.41 -9.55 -19.47
C LEU A 272 20.99 -10.67 -20.34
N ASN A 273 20.27 -11.08 -21.39
CA ASN A 273 20.77 -12.09 -22.34
C ASN A 273 22.03 -11.62 -23.08
N SER A 274 22.25 -10.31 -23.24
CA SER A 274 23.49 -9.79 -23.84
C SER A 274 24.70 -9.88 -22.90
N ILE A 275 24.49 -9.98 -21.59
CA ILE A 275 25.57 -10.12 -20.59
C ILE A 275 26.06 -11.57 -20.51
N PHE A 276 25.17 -12.54 -20.67
CA PHE A 276 25.47 -13.97 -20.57
C PHE A 276 25.96 -14.63 -21.87
N ARG A 277 26.07 -13.86 -22.96
CA ARG A 277 26.64 -14.31 -24.25
C ARG A 277 28.12 -13.99 -24.32
#